data_AF-A0AAJ2P747-F1
#
_entry.id   AF-A0AAJ2P747-F1
#
_cell.length_a   1.000
_cell.length_b   1.000
_cell.length_c   1.000
_cell.angle_alpha   90.00
_cell.angle_beta   90.00
_cell.angle_gamma   90.00
#
_symmetry.space_group_name_H-M   'P 1'
#
loop_
_entity.id
_entity.type
_entity.pdbx_description
1 polymer ?
#
loop_
_entity_poly.entity_id
_entity_poly.type
_entity_poly.pdbx_seq_one_letter_code
_entity_poly.pdbx_strand_id
1 'polypeptide(L)'
;MSFFKKIKEKIFGSKEKKVANLDKYVAGLSKSRLSFLNQIVQLQKKHIKIDDDFFDELEEILIMSDISPNFVNTIINVLKDEVRFHNIDNPELITEIIMDKMYTIYSNRSIVNINLNVKTDRINVFLISGVNGSGKTTSISKIARKYVLEGKKVLIIAADTFRAAAVEQLEIWAK
;
A
#
# COMPACT_ATOMS: atom_id res chain seq x y z
N MET A 1 26.77 -6.91 31.94
CA MET A 1 25.61 -6.02 31.66
C MET A 1 25.27 -5.81 30.16
N SER A 2 25.96 -6.44 29.20
CA SER A 2 25.75 -6.19 27.75
C SER A 2 24.61 -7.00 27.11
N PHE A 3 24.31 -8.19 27.65
CA PHE A 3 23.35 -9.13 27.06
C PHE A 3 21.88 -8.70 27.25
N PHE A 4 21.49 -8.28 28.46
CA PHE A 4 20.15 -7.77 28.74
C PHE A 4 19.85 -6.45 28.03
N LYS A 5 20.86 -5.57 27.84
CA LYS A 5 20.70 -4.34 27.06
C LYS A 5 20.43 -4.64 25.58
N LYS A 6 21.15 -5.59 24.98
CA LYS A 6 20.91 -6.04 23.59
C LYS A 6 19.53 -6.69 23.40
N ILE A 7 19.07 -7.49 24.35
CA ILE A 7 17.72 -8.09 24.30
C ILE A 7 16.66 -7.00 24.43
N LYS A 8 16.83 -6.07 25.38
CA LYS A 8 15.92 -4.93 25.57
C LYS A 8 15.89 -4.04 24.33
N GLU A 9 17.02 -3.67 23.74
CA GLU A 9 17.08 -2.88 22.49
C GLU A 9 16.46 -3.63 21.29
N LYS A 10 16.63 -4.95 21.18
CA LYS A 10 16.07 -5.74 20.07
C LYS A 10 14.54 -5.90 20.20
N ILE A 11 14.02 -6.04 21.42
CA ILE A 11 12.58 -6.21 21.69
C ILE A 11 11.87 -4.84 21.70
N PHE A 12 12.41 -3.83 22.39
CA PHE A 12 11.78 -2.50 22.47
C PHE A 12 12.03 -1.67 21.20
N GLY A 13 13.24 -1.72 20.64
CA GLY A 13 13.56 -1.00 19.40
C GLY A 13 12.85 -1.54 18.16
N SER A 14 12.44 -2.82 18.15
CA SER A 14 11.58 -3.35 17.08
C SER A 14 10.11 -2.93 17.23
N LYS A 15 9.63 -2.75 18.47
CA LYS A 15 8.28 -2.25 18.76
C LYS A 15 8.16 -0.77 18.42
N GLU A 16 9.11 0.06 18.85
CA GLU A 16 9.17 1.49 18.50
C GLU A 16 9.30 1.74 16.99
N LYS A 17 10.16 0.98 16.29
CA LYS A 17 10.26 1.06 14.82
C LYS A 17 8.98 0.62 14.10
N LYS A 18 8.27 -0.39 14.62
CA LYS A 18 6.97 -0.80 14.06
C LYS A 18 5.92 0.28 14.24
N VAL A 19 5.83 0.90 15.41
CA VAL A 19 4.90 2.01 15.69
C VAL A 19 5.21 3.21 14.79
N ALA A 20 6.46 3.66 14.74
CA ALA A 20 6.87 4.77 13.87
C ALA A 20 6.63 4.50 12.38
N ASN A 21 6.80 3.26 11.92
CA ASN A 21 6.44 2.88 10.55
C ASN A 21 4.93 2.93 10.32
N LEU A 22 4.12 2.45 11.28
CA LEU A 22 2.66 2.50 11.21
C LEU A 22 2.19 3.96 11.10
N ASP A 23 2.74 4.86 11.92
CA ASP A 23 2.42 6.29 11.91
C ASP A 23 2.74 6.91 10.55
N LYS A 24 3.85 6.51 9.92
CA LYS A 24 4.21 6.95 8.57
C LYS A 24 3.23 6.47 7.51
N TYR A 25 2.77 5.22 7.59
CA TYR A 25 1.76 4.68 6.67
C TYR A 25 0.41 5.40 6.85
N VAL A 26 -0.02 5.58 8.09
CA VAL A 26 -1.26 6.29 8.44
C VAL A 26 -1.21 7.74 7.94
N ALA A 27 -0.09 8.44 8.15
CA ALA A 27 0.09 9.80 7.67
C ALA A 27 0.11 9.87 6.14
N GLY A 28 0.84 8.96 5.48
CA GLY A 28 0.96 8.92 4.02
C GLY A 28 -0.35 8.61 3.29
N LEU A 29 -1.23 7.82 3.90
CA LEU A 29 -2.54 7.45 3.35
C LEU A 29 -3.68 8.37 3.81
N SER A 30 -3.41 9.35 4.68
CA SER A 30 -4.43 10.20 5.30
C SER A 30 -5.34 10.90 4.29
N LYS A 31 -4.77 11.47 3.22
CA LYS A 31 -5.54 12.20 2.20
C LYS A 31 -6.52 11.29 1.46
N SER A 32 -6.05 10.15 0.96
CA SER A 32 -6.90 9.18 0.25
C SER A 32 -7.96 8.59 1.19
N ARG A 33 -7.59 8.27 2.43
CA ARG A 33 -8.53 7.77 3.45
C ARG A 33 -9.64 8.77 3.74
N LEU A 34 -9.29 10.03 3.98
CA LEU A 34 -10.27 11.08 4.28
C LEU A 34 -11.19 11.36 3.09
N SER A 35 -10.63 11.43 1.87
CA SER A 35 -11.42 11.62 0.65
C SER A 35 -12.42 10.49 0.47
N PHE A 36 -11.98 9.24 0.58
CA PHE A 36 -12.83 8.07 0.42
C PHE A 36 -13.93 8.00 1.49
N LEU A 37 -13.57 8.15 2.78
CA LEU A 37 -14.55 8.12 3.87
C LEU A 37 -15.60 9.23 3.75
N ASN A 38 -15.20 10.43 3.32
CA ASN A 38 -16.15 11.52 3.11
C ASN A 38 -17.18 11.19 2.02
N GLN A 39 -16.76 10.56 0.92
CA GLN A 39 -17.67 10.13 -0.14
C GLN A 39 -18.65 9.05 0.34
N ILE A 40 -18.16 8.06 1.09
CA ILE A 40 -19.01 7.01 1.66
C ILE A 40 -20.00 7.58 2.68
N VAL A 41 -19.57 8.47 3.56
CA VAL A 41 -20.48 9.12 4.54
C VAL A 41 -21.55 9.96 3.84
N GLN A 42 -21.21 10.62 2.72
CA GLN A 42 -22.20 11.35 1.91
C GLN A 42 -23.21 10.40 1.27
N LEU A 43 -22.76 9.27 0.71
CA LEU A 43 -23.61 8.22 0.17
C LEU A 43 -24.59 7.69 1.24
N GLN A 44 -24.08 7.36 2.42
CA GLN A 44 -24.88 6.87 3.55
C GLN A 44 -25.94 7.87 4.01
N LYS A 45 -25.66 9.17 3.96
CA LYS A 45 -26.62 10.22 4.34
C LYS A 45 -27.67 10.49 3.28
N LYS A 46 -27.33 10.26 2.01
CA LYS A 46 -28.22 10.49 0.87
C LYS A 46 -29.29 9.39 0.77
N HIS A 47 -28.93 8.17 1.10
CA HIS A 47 -29.78 6.98 0.96
C HIS A 47 -30.37 6.55 2.31
N ILE A 48 -31.67 6.21 2.32
CA ILE A 48 -32.38 5.73 3.53
C ILE A 48 -32.22 4.21 3.67
N LYS A 49 -32.03 3.51 2.55
CA LYS A 49 -31.93 2.05 2.45
C LYS A 49 -30.85 1.67 1.43
N ILE A 50 -30.46 0.39 1.43
CA ILE A 50 -29.51 -0.16 0.46
C ILE A 50 -30.29 -0.75 -0.72
N ASP A 51 -30.48 0.02 -1.77
CA ASP A 51 -31.12 -0.40 -3.03
C ASP A 51 -30.17 -0.36 -4.23
N ASP A 52 -30.68 -0.60 -5.44
CA ASP A 52 -29.84 -0.61 -6.64
C ASP A 52 -29.20 0.76 -6.92
N ASP A 53 -29.91 1.86 -6.68
CA ASP A 53 -29.38 3.22 -6.83
C ASP A 53 -28.20 3.47 -5.86
N PHE A 54 -28.30 2.96 -4.62
CA PHE A 54 -27.17 3.00 -3.67
C PHE A 54 -25.94 2.27 -4.21
N PHE A 55 -26.11 1.08 -4.80
CA PHE A 55 -25.00 0.30 -5.32
C PHE A 55 -24.36 0.93 -6.56
N ASP A 56 -25.15 1.56 -7.42
CA ASP A 56 -24.64 2.24 -8.62
C ASP A 56 -23.78 3.45 -8.24
N GLU A 57 -24.19 4.24 -7.25
CA GLU A 57 -23.37 5.35 -6.74
C GLU A 57 -22.12 4.86 -5.97
N LEU A 58 -22.23 3.74 -5.26
CA LEU A 58 -21.07 3.11 -4.60
C LEU A 58 -20.03 2.64 -5.64
N GLU A 59 -20.49 2.06 -6.75
CA GLU A 59 -19.63 1.65 -7.86
C GLU A 59 -18.88 2.85 -8.44
N GLU A 60 -19.58 3.98 -8.68
CA GLU A 60 -18.98 5.22 -9.16
C GLU A 60 -17.89 5.72 -8.19
N ILE A 61 -18.18 5.77 -6.89
CA ILE A 61 -17.22 6.19 -5.85
C ILE A 61 -15.96 5.31 -5.86
N LEU A 62 -16.12 3.99 -5.99
CA LEU A 62 -15.00 3.05 -6.03
C LEU A 62 -14.15 3.25 -7.29
N ILE A 63 -14.78 3.45 -8.46
CA ILE A 63 -14.08 3.72 -9.73
C ILE A 63 -13.31 5.04 -9.65
N MET A 64 -13.94 6.10 -9.12
CA MET A 64 -13.31 7.41 -8.91
C MET A 64 -12.15 7.37 -7.90
N SER A 65 -12.05 6.31 -7.10
CA SER A 65 -10.98 6.07 -6.13
C SER A 65 -9.79 5.29 -6.70
N ASP A 66 -9.60 5.32 -8.03
CA ASP A 66 -8.54 4.62 -8.77
C ASP A 66 -8.60 3.08 -8.63
N ILE A 67 -9.79 2.51 -8.41
CA ILE A 67 -9.99 1.06 -8.35
C ILE A 67 -10.40 0.55 -9.74
N SER A 68 -9.76 -0.52 -10.20
CA SER A 68 -10.08 -1.13 -11.51
C SER A 68 -11.55 -1.53 -11.60
N PRO A 69 -12.28 -1.21 -12.69
CA PRO A 69 -13.69 -1.56 -12.86
C PRO A 69 -13.98 -3.06 -12.65
N ASN A 70 -13.09 -3.94 -13.11
CA ASN A 70 -13.23 -5.38 -12.90
C ASN A 70 -13.22 -5.77 -11.41
N PHE A 71 -12.39 -5.08 -10.62
CA PHE A 71 -12.31 -5.29 -9.18
C PHE A 71 -13.52 -4.68 -8.47
N VAL A 72 -13.96 -3.49 -8.88
CA VAL A 72 -15.19 -2.87 -8.37
C VAL A 72 -16.40 -3.77 -8.60
N ASN A 73 -16.59 -4.30 -9.81
CA ASN A 73 -17.65 -5.26 -10.11
C ASN A 73 -17.61 -6.50 -9.21
N THR A 74 -16.41 -7.00 -8.91
CA THR A 74 -16.24 -8.11 -7.96
C THR A 74 -16.73 -7.71 -6.57
N ILE A 75 -16.34 -6.52 -6.08
CA ILE A 75 -16.73 -6.01 -4.77
C ILE A 75 -18.25 -5.83 -4.70
N ILE A 76 -18.85 -5.13 -5.67
CA ILE A 76 -20.28 -4.82 -5.69
C ILE A 76 -21.12 -6.10 -5.70
N ASN A 77 -20.77 -7.10 -6.51
CA ASN A 77 -21.49 -8.37 -6.52
C ASN A 77 -21.44 -9.09 -5.16
N VAL A 78 -20.25 -9.15 -4.54
CA VAL A 78 -20.09 -9.75 -3.21
C VAL A 78 -20.89 -8.98 -2.15
N LEU A 79 -20.92 -7.65 -2.23
CA LEU A 79 -21.71 -6.82 -1.31
C LEU A 79 -23.21 -7.01 -1.49
N LYS A 80 -23.70 -7.08 -2.73
CA LYS A 80 -25.12 -7.35 -3.04
C LYS A 80 -25.55 -8.70 -2.45
N ASP A 81 -24.73 -9.73 -2.60
CA ASP A 81 -25.01 -11.05 -2.05
C ASP A 81 -25.02 -11.05 -0.50
N GLU A 82 -24.07 -10.37 0.12
CA GLU A 82 -23.96 -10.25 1.59
C GLU A 82 -25.15 -9.50 2.19
N VAL A 83 -25.52 -8.37 1.60
CA VAL A 83 -26.66 -7.55 2.03
C VAL A 83 -27.96 -8.34 1.95
N ARG A 84 -28.15 -9.11 0.87
CA ARG A 84 -29.32 -10.00 0.70
C ARG A 84 -29.31 -11.14 1.70
N PHE A 85 -28.16 -11.74 1.97
CA PHE A 85 -28.05 -12.88 2.89
C PHE A 85 -28.32 -12.49 4.35
N HIS A 86 -27.84 -11.32 4.76
CA HIS A 86 -27.96 -10.82 6.13
C HIS A 86 -29.15 -9.86 6.36
N ASN A 87 -29.96 -9.58 5.33
CA ASN A 87 -31.06 -8.59 5.37
C ASN A 87 -30.61 -7.24 5.94
N ILE A 88 -29.54 -6.68 5.38
CA ILE A 88 -28.94 -5.44 5.85
C ILE A 88 -29.58 -4.27 5.11
N ASP A 89 -30.44 -3.52 5.81
CA ASP A 89 -31.11 -2.37 5.20
C ASP A 89 -30.48 -1.03 5.60
N ASN A 90 -29.65 -1.00 6.65
CA ASN A 90 -29.04 0.23 7.17
C ASN A 90 -27.74 0.60 6.41
N PRO A 91 -27.71 1.71 5.66
CA PRO A 91 -26.51 2.16 4.95
C PRO A 91 -25.30 2.43 5.87
N GLU A 92 -25.50 2.76 7.14
CA GLU A 92 -24.40 3.06 8.06
C GLU A 92 -23.46 1.85 8.28
N LEU A 93 -23.99 0.63 8.18
CA LEU A 93 -23.25 -0.62 8.37
C LEU A 93 -22.38 -0.99 7.16
N ILE A 94 -22.62 -0.38 6.00
CA ILE A 94 -22.00 -0.80 4.74
C ILE A 94 -20.48 -0.55 4.70
N THR A 95 -19.99 0.47 5.42
CA THR A 95 -18.57 0.84 5.41
C THR A 95 -17.70 -0.30 5.94
N GLU A 96 -18.10 -0.90 7.06
CA GLU A 96 -17.35 -2.01 7.67
C GLU A 96 -17.36 -3.24 6.74
N ILE A 97 -18.50 -3.52 6.11
CA ILE A 97 -18.66 -4.64 5.18
C ILE A 97 -17.78 -4.43 3.94
N ILE A 98 -17.76 -3.23 3.36
CA ILE A 98 -16.89 -2.89 2.23
C ILE A 98 -15.43 -3.16 2.60
N MET A 99 -14.97 -2.66 3.75
CA MET A 99 -13.59 -2.84 4.18
C MET A 99 -13.23 -4.32 4.39
N ASP A 100 -14.11 -5.09 5.04
CA ASP A 100 -13.93 -6.52 5.26
C ASP A 100 -13.86 -7.31 3.94
N LYS A 101 -14.78 -7.04 3.01
CA LYS A 101 -14.80 -7.72 1.71
C LYS A 101 -13.62 -7.34 0.85
N MET A 102 -13.23 -6.06 0.80
CA MET A 102 -12.03 -5.64 0.09
C MET A 102 -10.78 -6.36 0.62
N TYR A 103 -10.66 -6.48 1.96
CA TYR A 103 -9.56 -7.22 2.59
C TYR A 103 -9.60 -8.72 2.23
N THR A 104 -10.76 -9.34 2.33
CA THR A 104 -10.96 -10.76 2.04
C THR A 104 -10.67 -11.10 0.58
N ILE A 105 -11.13 -10.28 -0.37
CA ILE A 105 -10.85 -10.49 -1.80
C ILE A 105 -9.35 -10.32 -2.08
N TYR A 106 -8.71 -9.33 -1.45
CA TYR A 106 -7.26 -9.11 -1.61
C TYR A 106 -6.42 -10.26 -1.02
N SER A 107 -6.79 -10.75 0.17
CA SER A 107 -6.05 -11.80 0.87
C SER A 107 -6.20 -13.17 0.17
N ASN A 108 -7.40 -13.50 -0.31
CA ASN A 108 -7.67 -14.77 -1.00
C ASN A 108 -6.97 -14.87 -2.36
N ARG A 109 -6.65 -13.74 -3.00
CA ARG A 109 -6.05 -13.72 -4.34
C ARG A 109 -4.53 -13.76 -4.34
N SER A 110 -3.85 -13.74 -3.19
CA SER A 110 -2.39 -13.69 -3.22
C SER A 110 -1.66 -14.25 -2.00
N ILE A 111 -0.75 -15.19 -2.26
CA ILE A 111 0.47 -15.35 -1.46
C ILE A 111 1.32 -14.12 -1.76
N VAL A 112 1.08 -13.00 -1.07
CA VAL A 112 1.82 -11.76 -1.32
C VAL A 112 3.19 -11.87 -0.64
N ASN A 113 4.13 -12.56 -1.26
CA ASN A 113 5.53 -12.37 -0.89
C ASN A 113 5.98 -10.99 -1.41
N ILE A 114 5.81 -9.96 -0.57
CA ILE A 114 6.22 -8.58 -0.84
C ILE A 114 7.74 -8.36 -0.74
N ASN A 115 8.50 -9.40 -0.41
CA ASN A 115 9.94 -9.27 -0.26
C ASN A 115 10.64 -9.37 -1.61
N LEU A 116 11.71 -8.59 -1.77
CA LEU A 116 12.66 -8.81 -2.84
C LEU A 116 13.25 -10.21 -2.70
N ASN A 117 13.37 -10.92 -3.83
CA ASN A 117 13.96 -12.25 -3.87
C ASN A 117 15.48 -12.17 -3.73
N VAL A 118 15.95 -12.12 -2.47
CA VAL A 118 17.37 -12.05 -2.13
C VAL A 118 17.89 -13.45 -1.79
N LYS A 119 18.95 -13.87 -2.46
CA LYS A 119 19.67 -15.13 -2.19
C LYS A 119 21.00 -14.85 -1.50
N THR A 120 21.40 -15.70 -0.57
CA THR A 120 22.71 -15.63 0.09
C THR A 120 23.84 -16.04 -0.86
N ASP A 121 25.06 -15.61 -0.55
CA ASP A 121 26.31 -16.04 -1.22
C ASP A 121 26.37 -15.83 -2.74
N ARG A 122 25.57 -14.87 -3.24
CA ARG A 122 25.62 -14.43 -4.63
C ARG A 122 25.33 -12.95 -4.77
N ILE A 123 25.74 -12.38 -5.90
CA ILE A 123 25.33 -11.05 -6.31
C ILE A 123 23.83 -11.10 -6.66
N ASN A 124 23.05 -10.23 -6.01
CA ASN A 124 21.63 -10.03 -6.30
C ASN A 124 21.52 -8.77 -7.17
N VAL A 125 20.92 -8.91 -8.35
CA VAL A 125 20.78 -7.82 -9.32
C VAL A 125 19.33 -7.39 -9.37
N PHE A 126 19.08 -6.10 -9.13
CA PHE A 126 17.76 -5.49 -9.25
C PHE A 126 17.75 -4.51 -10.42
N LEU A 127 16.99 -4.82 -11.46
CA LEU A 127 16.72 -3.90 -12.56
C LEU A 127 15.45 -3.10 -12.24
N ILE A 128 15.56 -1.78 -12.26
CA ILE A 128 14.44 -0.87 -11.99
C ILE A 128 14.07 -0.15 -13.28
N SER A 129 12.84 -0.36 -13.72
CA SER A 129 12.28 0.22 -14.96
C SER A 129 11.02 1.02 -14.65
N GLY A 130 10.63 1.90 -15.57
CA GLY A 130 9.43 2.75 -15.48
C GLY A 130 9.58 4.08 -16.22
N VAL A 131 8.50 4.84 -16.31
CA VAL A 131 8.45 6.13 -17.02
C VAL A 131 9.17 7.26 -16.26
N ASN A 132 9.42 8.38 -16.91
CA ASN A 132 9.97 9.57 -16.26
C ASN A 132 9.02 10.11 -15.18
N GLY A 133 9.56 10.64 -14.09
CA GLY A 133 8.76 11.17 -12.97
C GLY A 133 8.20 10.15 -11.97
N SER A 134 8.23 8.84 -12.28
CA SER A 134 7.73 7.78 -11.38
C SER A 134 8.55 7.52 -10.10
N GLY A 135 9.63 8.28 -9.89
CA GLY A 135 10.47 8.17 -8.68
C GLY A 135 11.55 7.09 -8.71
N LYS A 136 11.91 6.53 -9.89
CA LYS A 136 12.93 5.46 -10.02
C LYS A 136 14.24 5.75 -9.28
N THR A 137 14.89 6.86 -9.58
CA THR A 137 16.18 7.27 -8.98
C THR A 137 16.08 7.39 -7.46
N THR A 138 15.03 8.03 -6.96
CA THR A 138 14.78 8.15 -5.52
C THR A 138 14.54 6.79 -4.85
N SER A 139 13.82 5.89 -5.52
CA SER A 139 13.56 4.53 -5.01
C SER A 139 14.85 3.70 -4.98
N ILE A 140 15.71 3.79 -6.02
CA ILE A 140 17.04 3.16 -6.03
C ILE A 140 17.84 3.59 -4.80
N SER A 141 17.92 4.89 -4.54
CA SER A 141 18.67 5.43 -3.39
C SER A 141 18.13 4.95 -2.04
N LYS A 142 16.80 4.90 -1.87
CA LYS A 142 16.15 4.40 -0.65
C LYS A 142 16.42 2.91 -0.43
N ILE A 143 16.35 2.10 -1.49
CA ILE A 143 16.63 0.66 -1.44
C ILE A 143 18.11 0.41 -1.15
N ALA A 144 19.01 1.13 -1.82
CA ALA A 144 20.45 1.05 -1.59
C ALA A 144 20.80 1.39 -0.14
N ARG A 145 20.30 2.52 0.38
CA ARG A 145 20.50 2.93 1.78
C ARG A 145 19.98 1.88 2.76
N LYS A 146 18.81 1.29 2.51
CA LYS A 146 18.25 0.21 3.34
C LYS A 146 19.24 -0.96 3.43
N TYR A 147 19.77 -1.43 2.30
CA TYR A 147 20.70 -2.56 2.28
C TYR A 147 22.08 -2.23 2.88
N VAL A 148 22.58 -1.01 2.70
CA VAL A 148 23.81 -0.54 3.38
C VAL A 148 23.62 -0.55 4.90
N LEU A 149 22.48 -0.06 5.41
CA LEU A 149 22.14 -0.10 6.84
C LEU A 149 21.96 -1.53 7.38
N GLU A 150 21.60 -2.48 6.52
CA GLU A 150 21.56 -3.92 6.83
C GLU A 150 22.95 -4.59 6.72
N GLY A 151 24.02 -3.83 6.47
CA GLY A 151 25.39 -4.31 6.39
C GLY A 151 25.76 -4.99 5.06
N LYS A 152 24.94 -4.83 4.01
CA LYS A 152 25.22 -5.37 2.68
C LYS A 152 26.14 -4.43 1.90
N LYS A 153 26.99 -5.00 1.05
CA LYS A 153 27.72 -4.25 0.02
C LYS A 153 26.77 -3.96 -1.14
N VAL A 154 26.65 -2.70 -1.52
CA VAL A 154 25.75 -2.25 -2.59
C VAL A 154 26.58 -1.57 -3.67
N LEU A 155 26.28 -1.91 -4.93
CA LEU A 155 26.80 -1.23 -6.12
C LEU A 155 25.60 -0.68 -6.89
N ILE A 156 25.67 0.60 -7.26
CA ILE A 156 24.66 1.26 -8.10
C ILE A 156 25.25 1.45 -9.48
N ILE A 157 24.48 1.08 -10.51
CA ILE A 157 24.85 1.24 -11.92
C ILE A 157 23.88 2.24 -12.56
N ALA A 158 24.38 3.39 -12.99
CA ALA A 158 23.59 4.41 -13.66
C ALA A 158 23.37 4.04 -15.14
N ALA A 159 22.41 3.15 -15.39
CA ALA A 159 22.06 2.71 -16.75
C ALA A 159 21.11 3.66 -17.51
N ASP A 160 20.60 4.72 -16.86
CA ASP A 160 19.80 5.77 -17.50
C ASP A 160 20.73 6.79 -18.18
N THR A 161 21.31 6.39 -19.31
CA THR A 161 22.32 7.17 -20.04
C THR A 161 21.73 8.30 -20.89
N PHE A 162 20.40 8.32 -21.06
CA PHE A 162 19.72 9.38 -21.81
C PHE A 162 19.57 10.66 -20.98
N ARG A 163 19.43 10.54 -19.67
CA ARG A 163 19.21 11.67 -18.76
C ARG A 163 20.49 11.96 -17.97
N ALA A 164 21.29 12.92 -18.44
CA ALA A 164 22.54 13.32 -17.77
C ALA A 164 22.36 13.59 -16.25
N ALA A 165 21.31 14.32 -15.87
CA ALA A 165 21.00 14.60 -14.47
C ALA A 165 20.65 13.35 -13.62
N ALA A 166 20.28 12.23 -14.23
CA ALA A 166 20.01 10.99 -13.48
C ALA A 166 21.31 10.39 -12.92
N VAL A 167 22.41 10.50 -13.65
CA VAL A 167 23.76 10.08 -13.20
C VAL A 167 24.19 10.94 -12.02
N GLU A 168 24.15 12.27 -12.18
CA GLU A 168 24.51 13.23 -11.12
C GLU A 168 23.67 13.04 -9.84
N GLN A 169 22.36 12.81 -9.99
CA GLN A 169 21.51 12.50 -8.85
C GLN A 169 21.98 11.25 -8.12
N LEU A 170 22.21 10.14 -8.85
CA LEU A 170 22.67 8.90 -8.23
C LEU A 170 24.03 9.05 -7.54
N GLU A 171 24.95 9.86 -8.10
CA GLU A 171 26.22 10.17 -7.43
C GLU A 171 26.04 10.91 -6.10
N ILE A 172 25.12 11.88 -6.03
CA ILE A 172 24.79 12.57 -4.77
C ILE A 172 24.25 11.58 -3.73
N TRP A 173 23.38 10.66 -4.14
CA TRP A 173 22.77 9.68 -3.24
C TRP A 173 23.70 8.52 -2.84
N ALA A 174 24.78 8.27 -3.61
CA ALA A 174 25.71 7.18 -3.38
C ALA A 174 26.89 7.55 -2.45
N LYS A 175 27.08 8.85 -2.15
CA LYS A 175 27.97 9.32 -1.10
C LYS A 175 27.41 9.02 0.29
#